data_AF-A0A2M8GNR1-F1
#
_entry.id   AF-A0A2M8GNR1-F1
#
_cell.length_a   1.000
_cell.length_b   1.000
_cell.length_c   1.000
_cell.angle_alpha   90.00
_cell.angle_beta   90.00
_cell.angle_gamma   90.00
#
_symmetry.space_group_name_H-M   'P 1'
#
loop_
_entity.id
_entity.type
_entity.pdbx_description
1 polymer ?
#
loop_
_entity_poly.entity_id
_entity_poly.type
_entity_poly.pdbx_seq_one_letter_code
_entity_poly.pdbx_strand_id
1 'polypeptide(L)'
;MINKIKWFKLIERKAETLIVYQIAAGRRYYDEMLEIKFKPRNIKHENWWYYLDANEMKQEYIALKQTYEKEPKFFEKLLKKIHKQGKKLVKLADQIIKKVKTADKNKLRVVFEKYNTALEKFAPVTWVTFTIEKILSDEIKKRLEEIYPNLSEEDFNNYFLILTTLQKKSATRLEYETMLKIAVEYRRHSLTSEISRKIKKVYDKFYWLGAVKVGWTYLAEPYNLKYYINCVKELSKGNPFKELKEMNKKTANSRKDYKAFIGRSERNKDLINIGRILQEYIFLRTARGEYIVRAMISAK
;
A
#
# COMPACT_ATOMS: atom_id res chain seq x y z
N MET A 1 19.72 -7.34 -19.39
CA MET A 1 18.42 -7.99 -19.64
C MET A 1 17.39 -7.45 -18.66
N ILE A 2 16.60 -6.47 -19.09
CA ILE A 2 15.53 -5.89 -18.28
C ILE A 2 14.38 -6.89 -18.31
N ASN A 3 14.04 -7.48 -17.16
CA ASN A 3 12.83 -8.29 -17.04
C ASN A 3 11.63 -7.36 -17.30
N LYS A 4 11.19 -7.31 -18.56
CA LYS A 4 9.89 -6.75 -18.96
C LYS A 4 8.85 -7.41 -18.06
N ILE A 5 8.31 -6.65 -17.11
CA ILE A 5 7.12 -7.07 -16.36
C ILE A 5 6.03 -7.26 -17.41
N LYS A 6 5.76 -8.52 -17.78
CA LYS A 6 4.66 -8.87 -18.67
C LYS A 6 3.38 -8.41 -18.00
N TRP A 7 2.78 -7.33 -18.50
CA TRP A 7 1.51 -6.76 -18.03
C TRP A 7 0.39 -7.80 -17.86
N PHE A 8 0.45 -8.90 -18.63
CA PHE A 8 -0.47 -10.03 -18.51
C PHE A 8 -0.41 -10.75 -17.15
N LYS A 9 0.75 -10.80 -16.48
CA LYS A 9 0.89 -11.40 -15.14
C LYS A 9 0.34 -10.52 -14.00
N LEU A 10 0.04 -9.24 -14.26
CA LEU A 10 -0.60 -8.33 -13.30
C LEU A 10 -2.12 -8.53 -13.23
N ILE A 11 -2.71 -9.00 -14.34
CA ILE A 11 -4.12 -9.43 -14.41
C ILE A 11 -4.28 -10.82 -13.76
N GLU A 12 -3.23 -11.65 -13.82
CA GLU A 12 -3.16 -12.98 -13.18
C GLU A 12 -2.69 -12.97 -11.72
N ARG A 13 -2.28 -11.82 -11.18
CA ARG A 13 -2.11 -11.72 -9.72
C ARG A 13 -3.51 -11.78 -9.12
N LYS A 14 -3.95 -13.02 -8.85
CA LYS A 14 -5.05 -13.32 -7.93
C LYS A 14 -4.83 -12.39 -6.74
N ALA A 15 -5.78 -11.49 -6.50
CA ALA A 15 -5.72 -10.61 -5.36
C ALA A 15 -5.72 -11.52 -4.13
N GLU A 16 -4.54 -11.80 -3.56
CA GLU A 16 -4.39 -12.59 -2.34
C GLU A 16 -5.02 -11.77 -1.22
N THR A 17 -6.32 -11.96 -1.07
CA THR A 17 -7.16 -11.20 -0.16
C THR A 17 -8.16 -12.16 0.45
N LEU A 18 -7.82 -12.57 1.67
CA LEU A 18 -8.84 -12.87 2.64
C LEU A 18 -9.61 -11.58 2.94
N ILE A 19 -10.90 -11.58 2.62
CA ILE A 19 -12.03 -11.46 3.55
C ILE A 19 -13.28 -11.90 2.75
N VAL A 20 -13.73 -13.13 2.99
CA VAL A 20 -14.71 -13.80 2.11
C VAL A 20 -16.07 -13.09 2.08
N TYR A 21 -16.63 -12.70 3.24
CA TYR A 21 -17.94 -12.06 3.25
C TYR A 21 -17.89 -10.54 3.03
N GLN A 22 -16.96 -9.83 3.67
CA GLN A 22 -16.96 -8.36 3.65
C GLN A 22 -16.56 -7.79 2.29
N ILE A 23 -15.88 -8.55 1.43
CA ILE A 23 -15.65 -8.15 0.03
C ILE A 23 -16.99 -8.16 -0.74
N ALA A 24 -17.76 -9.25 -0.64
CA ALA A 24 -19.07 -9.36 -1.26
C ALA A 24 -20.09 -8.37 -0.66
N ALA A 25 -20.15 -8.24 0.66
CA ALA A 25 -21.01 -7.28 1.36
C ALA A 25 -20.60 -5.82 1.06
N GLY A 26 -19.29 -5.57 0.95
CA GLY A 26 -18.70 -4.29 0.61
C GLY A 26 -19.11 -3.73 -0.73
N ARG A 27 -19.59 -4.59 -1.65
CA ARG A 27 -20.22 -4.20 -2.92
C ARG A 27 -21.24 -3.07 -2.75
N ARG A 28 -22.03 -3.07 -1.65
CA ARG A 28 -23.06 -2.04 -1.42
C ARG A 28 -22.50 -0.64 -1.18
N TYR A 29 -21.23 -0.53 -0.83
CA TYR A 29 -20.56 0.73 -0.54
C TYR A 29 -19.72 1.25 -1.71
N TYR A 30 -19.80 0.66 -2.90
CA TYR A 30 -19.04 1.14 -4.07
C TYR A 30 -19.32 2.60 -4.39
N ASP A 31 -20.59 2.96 -4.59
CA ASP A 31 -20.98 4.34 -4.90
C ASP A 31 -20.60 5.29 -3.75
N GLU A 32 -20.84 4.89 -2.49
CA GLU A 32 -20.47 5.69 -1.31
C GLU A 32 -18.96 5.89 -1.21
N MET A 33 -18.16 4.84 -1.40
CA MET A 33 -16.72 4.86 -1.15
C MET A 33 -15.96 5.49 -2.31
N LEU A 34 -16.28 5.08 -3.53
CA LEU A 34 -15.56 5.45 -4.75
C LEU A 34 -16.15 6.68 -5.43
N GLU A 35 -17.38 7.11 -5.09
CA GLU A 35 -18.05 8.27 -5.70
C GLU A 35 -18.19 8.15 -7.24
N ILE A 36 -18.34 6.91 -7.72
CA ILE A 36 -18.60 6.60 -9.14
C ILE A 36 -19.97 5.94 -9.28
N LYS A 37 -20.58 6.05 -10.46
CA LYS A 37 -21.81 5.34 -10.83
C LYS A 37 -21.50 3.92 -11.30
N PHE A 38 -20.87 3.12 -10.45
CA PHE A 38 -20.54 1.73 -10.77
C PHE A 38 -20.53 0.89 -9.51
N LYS A 39 -21.24 -0.24 -9.59
CA LYS A 39 -21.29 -1.26 -8.55
C LYS A 39 -21.15 -2.61 -9.22
N PRO A 40 -20.11 -3.41 -8.90
CA PRO A 40 -19.86 -4.64 -9.61
C PRO A 40 -21.02 -5.60 -9.38
N ARG A 41 -21.53 -6.27 -10.42
CA ARG A 41 -22.68 -7.17 -10.30
C ARG A 41 -22.27 -8.61 -10.03
N ASN A 42 -21.18 -9.02 -10.66
CA ASN A 42 -20.68 -10.39 -10.63
C ASN A 42 -19.30 -10.44 -9.97
N ILE A 43 -19.27 -10.48 -8.64
CA ILE A 43 -18.05 -10.80 -7.91
C ILE A 43 -17.88 -12.31 -7.92
N LYS A 44 -16.85 -12.80 -8.60
CA LYS A 44 -16.52 -14.22 -8.67
C LYS A 44 -15.77 -14.63 -7.41
N HIS A 45 -15.95 -15.89 -7.03
CA HIS A 45 -15.18 -16.49 -5.95
C HIS A 45 -14.63 -17.84 -6.40
N GLU A 46 -13.38 -18.12 -6.04
CA GLU A 46 -12.71 -19.40 -6.23
C GLU A 46 -11.94 -19.66 -4.93
N ASN A 47 -12.16 -20.78 -4.22
CA ASN A 47 -11.57 -21.03 -2.89
C ASN A 47 -11.76 -19.83 -1.93
N TRP A 48 -10.66 -19.20 -1.48
CA TRP A 48 -10.64 -18.03 -0.59
C TRP A 48 -10.53 -16.70 -1.33
N TRP A 49 -10.67 -16.70 -2.65
CA TRP A 49 -10.33 -15.60 -3.54
C TRP A 49 -11.59 -14.93 -4.06
N TYR A 50 -11.66 -13.60 -3.96
CA TYR A 50 -12.71 -12.79 -4.59
C TYR A 50 -12.09 -11.95 -5.69
N TYR A 51 -12.73 -11.91 -6.85
CA TYR A 51 -12.25 -11.12 -7.98
C TYR A 51 -13.40 -10.61 -8.85
N LEU A 52 -13.11 -9.50 -9.53
CA LEU A 52 -13.93 -8.97 -10.61
C LEU A 52 -13.51 -9.66 -11.92
N ASP A 53 -14.49 -10.07 -12.73
CA ASP A 53 -14.18 -10.56 -14.07
C ASP A 53 -13.76 -9.42 -15.01
N ALA A 54 -13.31 -9.77 -16.22
CA ALA A 54 -12.82 -8.79 -17.18
C ALA A 54 -13.88 -7.75 -17.58
N ASN A 55 -15.15 -8.13 -17.61
CA ASN A 55 -16.24 -7.22 -17.95
C ASN A 55 -16.47 -6.22 -16.82
N GLU A 56 -16.51 -6.68 -15.57
CA GLU A 56 -16.64 -5.82 -14.39
C GLU A 56 -15.46 -4.84 -14.27
N MET A 57 -14.23 -5.32 -14.47
CA MET A 57 -13.04 -4.46 -14.48
C MET A 57 -13.09 -3.40 -15.59
N LYS A 58 -13.61 -3.76 -16.78
CA LYS A 58 -13.79 -2.80 -17.89
C LYS A 58 -14.82 -1.73 -17.55
N GLN A 59 -15.93 -2.11 -16.92
CA GLN A 59 -16.96 -1.14 -16.50
C GLN A 59 -16.46 -0.22 -15.38
N GLU A 60 -15.69 -0.76 -14.41
CA GLU A 60 -15.02 0.05 -13.39
C GLU A 60 -14.07 1.07 -14.03
N TYR A 61 -13.26 0.64 -15.00
CA TYR A 61 -12.36 1.52 -15.75
C TYR A 61 -13.12 2.65 -16.46
N ILE A 62 -14.19 2.33 -17.18
CA ILE A 62 -15.00 3.32 -17.91
C ILE A 62 -15.60 4.33 -16.92
N ALA A 63 -16.20 3.88 -15.82
CA ALA A 63 -16.82 4.75 -14.84
C ALA A 63 -15.81 5.69 -14.16
N LEU A 64 -14.65 5.18 -13.76
CA LEU A 64 -13.57 5.98 -13.19
C LEU A 64 -13.01 6.99 -14.20
N LYS A 65 -12.78 6.56 -15.44
CA LYS A 65 -12.23 7.42 -16.50
C LYS A 65 -13.18 8.57 -16.82
N GLN A 66 -14.47 8.29 -17.03
CA GLN A 66 -15.48 9.32 -17.28
C GLN A 66 -15.61 10.31 -16.11
N THR A 67 -15.47 9.82 -14.88
CA THR A 67 -15.53 10.70 -13.70
C THR A 67 -14.30 11.59 -13.62
N TYR A 68 -13.10 11.03 -13.88
CA TYR A 68 -11.84 11.78 -13.93
C TYR A 68 -11.82 12.84 -15.03
N GLU A 69 -12.33 12.52 -16.23
CA GLU A 69 -12.42 13.47 -17.35
C GLU A 69 -13.35 14.65 -17.04
N LYS A 70 -14.43 14.42 -16.29
CA LYS A 70 -15.35 15.48 -15.84
C LYS A 70 -14.79 16.27 -14.66
N GLU A 71 -14.01 15.64 -13.80
CA GLU A 71 -13.42 16.25 -12.61
C GLU A 71 -11.95 15.83 -12.45
N PRO A 72 -10.98 16.57 -13.02
CA PRO A 72 -9.55 16.19 -12.98
C PRO A 72 -8.96 16.05 -11.57
N LYS A 73 -9.58 16.67 -10.55
CA LYS A 73 -9.16 16.55 -9.14
C LYS A 73 -9.76 15.34 -8.42
N PHE A 74 -10.61 14.56 -9.09
CA PHE A 74 -11.34 13.43 -8.51
C PHE A 74 -10.42 12.42 -7.82
N PHE A 75 -9.37 11.93 -8.50
CA PHE A 75 -8.46 10.95 -7.91
C PHE A 75 -7.66 11.50 -6.72
N GLU A 76 -7.35 12.80 -6.68
CA GLU A 76 -6.73 13.40 -5.50
C GLU A 76 -7.69 13.43 -4.30
N LYS A 77 -8.97 13.76 -4.52
CA LYS A 77 -10.00 13.72 -3.47
C LYS A 77 -10.21 12.29 -2.97
N LEU A 78 -10.35 11.34 -3.89
CA LEU A 78 -10.54 9.92 -3.58
C LEU A 78 -9.35 9.35 -2.80
N LEU A 79 -8.12 9.71 -3.17
CA LEU A 79 -6.91 9.33 -2.43
C LEU A 79 -6.96 9.78 -0.96
N LYS A 80 -7.33 11.04 -0.70
CA LYS A 80 -7.46 11.57 0.67
C LYS A 80 -8.52 10.80 1.47
N LYS A 81 -9.64 10.48 0.81
CA LYS A 81 -10.73 9.68 1.40
C LYS A 81 -10.27 8.26 1.75
N ILE A 82 -9.56 7.58 0.84
CA ILE A 82 -9.01 6.24 1.07
C ILE A 82 -8.11 6.23 2.31
N HIS A 83 -7.14 7.15 2.40
CA HIS A 83 -6.28 7.21 3.59
C HIS A 83 -7.05 7.50 4.88
N LYS A 84 -8.04 8.39 4.83
CA LYS A 84 -8.89 8.71 5.99
C LYS A 84 -9.65 7.47 6.48
N GLN A 85 -10.26 6.71 5.57
CA GLN A 85 -11.02 5.50 5.91
C GLN A 85 -10.10 4.36 6.38
N GLY A 86 -8.94 4.15 5.74
CA GLY A 86 -7.96 3.16 6.17
C GLY A 86 -7.43 3.42 7.59
N LYS A 87 -7.11 4.69 7.91
CA LYS A 87 -6.73 5.08 9.28
C LYS A 87 -7.87 4.89 10.28
N LYS A 88 -9.11 5.20 9.90
CA LYS A 88 -10.30 4.99 10.73
C LYS A 88 -10.51 3.50 11.05
N LEU A 89 -10.35 2.63 10.06
CA LEU A 89 -10.44 1.17 10.21
C LEU A 89 -9.44 0.66 11.25
N VAL A 90 -8.15 1.01 11.10
CA VAL A 90 -7.10 0.64 12.07
C VAL A 90 -7.41 1.17 13.47
N LYS A 91 -7.85 2.42 13.59
CA LYS A 91 -8.21 3.02 14.89
C LYS A 91 -9.37 2.29 15.57
N LEU A 92 -10.38 1.86 14.81
CA LEU A 92 -11.50 1.08 15.35
C LEU A 92 -11.05 -0.28 15.87
N ALA A 93 -10.16 -0.95 15.13
CA ALA A 93 -9.58 -2.21 15.59
C ALA A 93 -8.75 -2.04 16.88
N ASP A 94 -7.90 -1.02 16.96
CA ASP A 94 -7.12 -0.74 18.17
C ASP A 94 -8.02 -0.40 19.38
N GLN A 95 -9.24 0.10 19.15
CA GLN A 95 -10.24 0.31 20.21
C GLN A 95 -10.86 -0.98 20.72
N ILE A 96 -10.99 -2.02 19.88
CA ILE A 96 -11.47 -3.34 20.30
C ILE A 96 -10.52 -3.90 21.36
N ILE A 97 -9.21 -3.93 21.11
CA ILE A 97 -8.19 -4.40 22.07
C ILE A 97 -8.33 -3.72 23.43
N LYS A 98 -8.44 -2.38 23.42
CA LYS A 98 -8.47 -1.58 24.65
C LYS A 98 -9.73 -1.84 25.49
N LYS A 99 -10.85 -2.15 24.83
CA LYS A 99 -12.15 -2.33 25.48
C LYS A 99 -12.46 -3.77 25.84
N VAL A 100 -11.87 -4.75 25.16
CA VAL A 100 -12.08 -6.20 25.42
C VAL A 100 -11.90 -6.58 26.89
N LYS A 101 -10.98 -5.92 27.60
CA LYS A 101 -10.71 -6.22 29.01
C LYS A 101 -11.65 -5.54 30.03
N THR A 102 -12.44 -4.56 29.62
CA THR A 102 -13.13 -3.62 30.55
C THR A 102 -14.59 -3.33 30.19
N ALA A 103 -15.05 -3.70 29.00
CA ALA A 103 -16.39 -3.36 28.52
C ALA A 103 -17.37 -4.54 28.66
N ASP A 104 -18.62 -4.22 28.96
CA ASP A 104 -19.73 -5.18 28.90
C ASP A 104 -19.95 -5.72 27.47
N LYS A 105 -20.62 -6.87 27.36
CA LYS A 105 -20.87 -7.57 26.09
C LYS A 105 -21.55 -6.69 25.04
N ASN A 106 -22.47 -5.80 25.43
CA ASN A 106 -23.20 -4.93 24.51
C ASN A 106 -22.28 -3.85 23.92
N LYS A 107 -21.41 -3.25 24.74
CA LYS A 107 -20.40 -2.29 24.27
C LYS A 107 -19.39 -2.93 23.33
N LEU A 108 -18.99 -4.18 23.59
CA LEU A 108 -18.12 -4.94 22.68
C LEU A 108 -18.80 -5.21 21.34
N ARG A 109 -20.06 -5.65 21.35
CA ARG A 109 -20.86 -5.87 20.14
C ARG A 109 -20.93 -4.61 19.26
N VAL A 110 -21.26 -3.45 19.86
CA VAL A 110 -21.36 -2.18 19.12
C VAL A 110 -20.03 -1.77 18.49
N VAL A 111 -18.91 -2.00 19.17
CA VAL A 111 -17.58 -1.68 18.61
C VAL A 111 -17.24 -2.64 17.46
N PHE A 112 -17.58 -3.92 17.60
CA PHE A 112 -17.35 -4.94 16.57
C PHE A 112 -18.21 -4.70 15.31
N GLU A 113 -19.48 -4.34 15.46
CA GLU A 113 -20.37 -3.95 14.34
C GLU A 113 -19.84 -2.72 13.58
N LYS A 114 -19.35 -1.72 14.32
CA LYS A 114 -18.71 -0.52 13.72
C LYS A 114 -17.44 -0.87 12.96
N TYR A 115 -16.64 -1.81 13.49
CA TYR A 115 -15.45 -2.31 12.82
C TYR A 115 -15.80 -3.05 11.51
N ASN A 116 -16.74 -4.00 11.55
CA ASN A 116 -17.17 -4.73 10.36
C ASN A 116 -17.74 -3.81 9.28
N THR A 117 -18.58 -2.85 9.67
CA THR A 117 -19.11 -1.83 8.75
C THR A 117 -18.00 -1.02 8.11
N ALA A 118 -16.97 -0.63 8.88
CA ALA A 118 -15.83 0.10 8.35
C ALA A 118 -14.99 -0.75 7.39
N LEU A 119 -14.85 -2.05 7.65
CA LEU A 119 -14.13 -2.98 6.80
C LEU A 119 -14.86 -3.18 5.46
N GLU A 120 -16.17 -3.42 5.49
CA GLU A 120 -17.01 -3.52 4.29
C GLU A 120 -16.98 -2.23 3.46
N LYS A 121 -17.06 -1.05 4.10
CA LYS A 121 -16.94 0.25 3.43
C LYS A 121 -15.58 0.45 2.76
N PHE A 122 -14.52 -0.16 3.30
CA PHE A 122 -13.18 -0.05 2.75
C PHE A 122 -12.92 -1.08 1.63
N ALA A 123 -13.68 -2.16 1.56
CA ALA A 123 -13.50 -3.24 0.60
C ALA A 123 -13.44 -2.80 -0.89
N PRO A 124 -14.22 -1.80 -1.38
CA PRO A 124 -14.12 -1.33 -2.77
C PRO A 124 -12.71 -0.84 -3.16
N VAL A 125 -11.89 -0.44 -2.19
CA VAL A 125 -10.50 0.03 -2.43
C VAL A 125 -9.58 -1.11 -2.87
N THR A 126 -9.99 -2.38 -2.67
CA THR A 126 -9.17 -3.57 -2.95
C THR A 126 -8.71 -3.66 -4.40
N TRP A 127 -9.59 -3.33 -5.34
CA TRP A 127 -9.32 -3.46 -6.78
C TRP A 127 -9.12 -2.10 -7.47
N VAL A 128 -9.91 -1.09 -7.09
CA VAL A 128 -9.95 0.23 -7.75
C VAL A 128 -8.57 0.87 -7.94
N THR A 129 -7.64 0.65 -7.01
CA THR A 129 -6.28 1.20 -7.08
C THR A 129 -5.52 0.81 -8.34
N PHE A 130 -5.71 -0.42 -8.85
CA PHE A 130 -5.05 -0.89 -10.06
C PHE A 130 -5.64 -0.23 -11.30
N THR A 131 -6.97 -0.09 -11.32
CA THR A 131 -7.69 0.56 -12.41
C THR A 131 -7.32 2.05 -12.49
N ILE A 132 -7.24 2.74 -11.36
CA ILE A 132 -6.83 4.15 -11.29
C ILE A 132 -5.37 4.32 -11.72
N GLU A 133 -4.48 3.45 -11.27
CA GLU A 133 -3.09 3.47 -11.73
C GLU A 133 -2.97 3.33 -13.24
N LYS A 134 -3.77 2.45 -13.87
CA LYS A 134 -3.79 2.33 -15.32
C LYS A 134 -4.20 3.65 -15.98
N ILE A 135 -5.29 4.26 -15.51
CA ILE A 135 -5.78 5.54 -16.04
C ILE A 135 -4.70 6.62 -15.94
N LEU A 136 -4.09 6.78 -14.77
CA LEU A 136 -3.03 7.77 -14.54
C LEU A 136 -1.75 7.48 -15.34
N SER A 137 -1.40 6.21 -15.51
CA SER A 137 -0.24 5.82 -16.32
C SER A 137 -0.44 6.15 -17.80
N ASP A 138 -1.64 5.87 -18.32
CA ASP A 138 -2.00 6.18 -19.70
C ASP A 138 -2.03 7.71 -19.91
N GLU A 139 -2.52 8.49 -18.93
CA GLU A 139 -2.50 9.96 -18.97
C GLU A 139 -1.06 10.52 -18.95
N ILE A 140 -0.17 10.01 -18.09
CA ILE A 140 1.24 10.46 -18.05
C ILE A 140 1.91 10.22 -19.40
N LYS A 141 1.71 9.05 -20.01
CA LYS A 141 2.31 8.72 -21.31
C LYS A 141 1.86 9.70 -22.39
N LYS A 142 0.55 9.93 -22.48
CA LYS A 142 -0.04 10.91 -23.41
C LYS A 142 0.56 12.31 -23.20
N ARG A 143 0.69 12.77 -21.95
CA ARG A 143 1.29 14.07 -21.64
C ARG A 143 2.77 14.15 -21.99
N LEU A 144 3.53 13.08 -21.78
CA LEU A 144 4.94 13.03 -22.17
C LEU A 144 5.09 13.12 -23.70
N GLU A 145 4.24 12.44 -24.47
CA GLU A 145 4.20 12.52 -25.93
C GLU A 145 3.83 13.93 -26.42
N GLU A 146 2.84 14.57 -25.78
CA GLU A 146 2.42 15.95 -26.11
C GLU A 146 3.52 16.99 -25.83
N ILE A 147 4.21 16.87 -24.68
CA ILE A 147 5.21 17.85 -24.23
C ILE A 147 6.56 17.63 -24.93
N TYR A 148 6.90 16.38 -25.23
CA TYR A 148 8.19 15.99 -25.81
C TYR A 148 8.00 15.07 -27.03
N PRO A 149 7.52 15.60 -28.17
CA PRO A 149 7.17 14.79 -29.35
C PRO A 149 8.36 14.09 -30.01
N ASN A 150 9.57 14.61 -29.82
CA ASN A 150 10.81 14.07 -30.39
C ASN A 150 11.68 13.35 -29.34
N LEU A 151 11.09 12.96 -28.20
CA LEU A 151 11.83 12.27 -27.14
C LEU A 151 12.26 10.88 -27.61
N SER A 152 13.50 10.49 -27.32
CA SER A 152 13.95 9.12 -27.58
C SER A 152 13.13 8.12 -26.74
N GLU A 153 13.00 6.87 -27.20
CA GLU A 153 12.31 5.82 -26.44
C GLU A 153 12.97 5.59 -25.06
N GLU A 154 14.30 5.71 -24.98
CA GLU A 154 15.06 5.59 -23.74
C GLU A 154 14.70 6.70 -22.75
N ASP A 155 14.72 7.95 -23.20
CA ASP A 155 14.38 9.10 -22.35
C ASP A 155 12.91 9.08 -21.93
N PHE A 156 12.02 8.68 -22.83
CA PHE A 156 10.59 8.49 -22.52
C PHE A 156 10.40 7.49 -21.39
N ASN A 157 11.02 6.32 -21.51
CA ASN A 157 10.96 5.28 -20.49
C ASN A 157 11.58 5.73 -19.17
N ASN A 158 12.68 6.49 -19.23
CA ASN A 158 13.32 7.04 -18.04
C ASN A 158 12.42 8.06 -17.32
N TYR A 159 11.80 8.98 -18.06
CA TYR A 159 10.88 9.98 -17.49
C TYR A 159 9.65 9.32 -16.88
N PHE A 160 9.06 8.34 -17.59
CA PHE A 160 7.96 7.55 -17.06
C PHE A 160 8.37 6.78 -15.79
N LEU A 161 9.56 6.18 -15.77
CA LEU A 161 10.10 5.49 -14.59
C LEU A 161 10.28 6.44 -13.41
N ILE A 162 10.83 7.64 -13.61
CA ILE A 162 11.00 8.65 -12.57
C ILE A 162 9.64 9.04 -11.96
N LEU A 163 8.64 9.28 -12.82
CA LEU A 163 7.29 9.65 -12.39
C LEU A 163 6.55 8.51 -11.69
N THR A 164 6.85 7.25 -11.98
CA THR A 164 6.20 6.08 -11.38
C THR A 164 6.97 5.46 -10.20
N THR A 165 8.22 5.88 -9.97
CA THR A 165 9.04 5.37 -8.86
C THR A 165 8.63 5.96 -7.52
N LEU A 166 8.25 5.09 -6.58
CA LEU A 166 7.86 5.48 -5.21
C LEU A 166 8.97 6.23 -4.47
N GLN A 167 8.66 7.44 -4.02
CA GLN A 167 9.53 8.21 -3.12
C GLN A 167 9.31 7.89 -1.63
N LYS A 168 8.18 7.23 -1.31
CA LYS A 168 7.80 6.82 0.04
C LYS A 168 8.27 5.40 0.36
N LYS A 169 8.65 5.18 1.62
CA LYS A 169 9.04 3.85 2.13
C LYS A 169 7.79 3.10 2.61
N SER A 170 7.67 1.82 2.23
CA SER A 170 6.65 0.91 2.78
C SER A 170 6.94 0.56 4.25
N ALA A 171 5.96 -0.01 4.96
CA ALA A 171 6.17 -0.44 6.34
C ALA A 171 7.28 -1.50 6.45
N THR A 172 7.33 -2.47 5.55
CA THR A 172 8.41 -3.47 5.47
C THR A 172 9.79 -2.83 5.28
N ARG A 173 9.89 -1.79 4.44
CA ARG A 173 11.16 -1.09 4.23
C ARG A 173 11.60 -0.33 5.48
N LEU A 174 10.66 0.31 6.18
CA LEU A 174 10.90 1.02 7.43
C LEU A 174 11.30 0.07 8.57
N GLU A 175 10.63 -1.07 8.69
CA GLU A 175 10.98 -2.15 9.62
C GLU A 175 12.44 -2.58 9.37
N TYR A 176 12.75 -2.99 8.14
CA TYR A 176 14.07 -3.50 7.79
C TYR A 176 15.19 -2.49 8.04
N GLU A 177 15.00 -1.24 7.64
CA GLU A 177 15.98 -0.18 7.89
C GLU A 177 16.20 0.07 9.39
N THR A 178 15.13 0.01 10.19
CA THR A 178 15.25 0.18 11.65
C THR A 178 16.00 -0.99 12.26
N MET A 179 15.74 -2.21 11.79
CA MET A 179 16.44 -3.42 12.23
C MET A 179 17.92 -3.39 11.88
N LEU A 180 18.30 -2.93 10.67
CA LEU A 180 19.69 -2.73 10.28
C LEU A 180 20.40 -1.72 11.19
N LYS A 181 19.75 -0.60 11.53
CA LYS A 181 20.32 0.40 12.45
C LYS A 181 20.61 -0.21 13.82
N ILE A 182 19.67 -1.00 14.35
CA ILE A 182 19.87 -1.70 15.62
C ILE A 182 20.97 -2.77 15.49
N ALA A 183 21.06 -3.48 14.36
CA ALA A 183 22.10 -4.48 14.12
C ALA A 183 23.51 -3.88 14.07
N VAL A 184 23.67 -2.65 13.55
CA VAL A 184 24.94 -1.91 13.60
C VAL A 184 25.37 -1.65 15.05
N GLU A 185 24.43 -1.23 15.91
CA GLU A 185 24.71 -1.03 17.33
C GLU A 185 24.98 -2.35 18.07
N TYR A 186 24.16 -3.38 17.81
CA TYR A 186 24.31 -4.72 18.39
C TYR A 186 25.69 -5.31 18.10
N ARG A 187 26.21 -5.14 16.88
CA ARG A 187 27.54 -5.64 16.52
C ARG A 187 28.66 -5.01 17.36
N ARG A 188 28.47 -3.78 17.86
CA ARG A 188 29.47 -3.07 18.67
C ARG A 188 29.36 -3.37 20.16
N HIS A 189 28.14 -3.56 20.67
CA HIS A 189 27.87 -3.58 22.11
C HIS A 189 27.16 -4.84 22.62
N SER A 190 26.89 -5.83 21.75
CA SER A 190 26.07 -7.01 22.07
C SER A 190 24.68 -6.66 22.60
N LEU A 191 23.92 -7.61 23.16
CA LEU A 191 22.55 -7.33 23.64
C LEU A 191 22.56 -6.53 24.95
N THR A 192 22.35 -5.22 24.87
CA THR A 192 22.16 -4.35 26.05
C THR A 192 20.68 -4.11 26.36
N SER A 193 20.38 -3.53 27.54
CA SER A 193 19.03 -3.10 27.90
C SER A 193 18.47 -2.04 26.95
N GLU A 194 19.33 -1.13 26.47
CA GLU A 194 18.97 -0.12 25.48
C GLU A 194 18.60 -0.76 24.13
N ILE A 195 19.43 -1.69 23.63
CA ILE A 195 19.16 -2.40 22.38
C ILE A 195 17.87 -3.22 22.50
N SER A 196 17.65 -3.89 23.63
CA SER A 196 16.40 -4.61 23.90
C SER A 196 15.18 -3.69 23.85
N ARG A 197 15.29 -2.47 24.41
CA ARG A 197 14.23 -1.46 24.33
C ARG A 197 13.99 -0.98 22.89
N LYS A 198 15.04 -0.81 22.09
CA LYS A 198 14.93 -0.45 20.67
C LYS A 198 14.23 -1.57 19.88
N ILE A 199 14.60 -2.83 20.10
CA ILE A 199 13.95 -4.01 19.50
C ILE A 199 12.46 -4.06 19.87
N LYS A 200 12.13 -3.85 21.16
CA LYS A 200 10.74 -3.80 21.61
C LYS A 200 9.93 -2.71 20.91
N LYS A 201 10.49 -1.51 20.73
CA LYS A 201 9.83 -0.43 19.97
C LYS A 201 9.56 -0.80 18.51
N VAL A 202 10.45 -1.57 17.87
CA VAL A 202 10.21 -2.08 16.52
C VAL A 202 9.07 -3.09 16.53
N TYR A 203 9.12 -4.05 17.45
CA TYR A 203 8.06 -5.05 17.65
C TYR A 203 6.69 -4.38 17.86
N ASP A 204 6.56 -3.47 18.82
CA ASP A 204 5.30 -2.79 19.15
C ASP A 204 4.70 -2.06 17.93
N LYS A 205 5.56 -1.62 16.99
CA LYS A 205 5.15 -0.90 15.78
C LYS A 205 4.84 -1.82 14.59
N PHE A 206 5.56 -2.93 14.46
CA PHE A 206 5.62 -3.72 13.22
C PHE A 206 5.23 -5.19 13.37
N TYR A 207 4.88 -5.68 14.58
CA TYR A 207 4.54 -7.09 14.82
C TYR A 207 3.52 -7.66 13.80
N TRP A 208 2.56 -6.84 13.40
CA TRP A 208 1.51 -7.19 12.45
C TRP A 208 2.02 -7.48 11.02
N LEU A 209 3.24 -7.06 10.66
CA LEU A 209 3.82 -7.32 9.33
C LEU A 209 4.04 -8.81 9.04
N GLY A 210 4.15 -9.66 10.08
CA GLY A 210 4.24 -11.11 9.91
C GLY A 210 3.09 -11.68 9.08
N ALA A 211 1.86 -11.24 9.34
CA ALA A 211 0.69 -11.71 8.60
C ALA A 211 0.56 -11.09 7.20
N VAL A 212 1.23 -9.97 6.92
CA VAL A 212 1.24 -9.36 5.58
C VAL A 212 2.09 -10.18 4.60
N LYS A 213 3.22 -10.74 5.06
CA LYS A 213 4.19 -11.43 4.18
C LYS A 213 3.71 -12.78 3.63
N VAL A 214 2.63 -13.34 4.18
CA VAL A 214 2.11 -14.69 3.84
C VAL A 214 0.74 -14.63 3.14
N GLY A 215 0.40 -13.50 2.51
CA GLY A 215 -0.79 -13.39 1.65
C GLY A 215 -2.04 -12.79 2.30
N TRP A 216 -1.86 -11.78 3.17
CA TRP A 216 -2.97 -11.03 3.80
C TRP A 216 -4.01 -11.92 4.49
N THR A 217 -3.55 -13.03 5.10
CA THR A 217 -4.42 -14.04 5.69
C THR A 217 -4.64 -13.81 7.19
N TYR A 218 -5.87 -14.04 7.69
CA TYR A 218 -6.17 -14.03 9.13
C TYR A 218 -5.58 -15.23 9.88
N LEU A 219 -5.10 -16.23 9.13
CA LEU A 219 -4.53 -17.47 9.63
C LEU A 219 -3.05 -17.33 9.99
N ALA A 220 -2.34 -16.32 9.48
CA ALA A 220 -0.93 -16.14 9.75
C ALA A 220 -0.69 -15.41 11.08
N GLU A 221 0.27 -15.91 11.86
CA GLU A 221 0.64 -15.30 13.13
C GLU A 221 1.45 -14.01 12.93
N PRO A 222 1.18 -12.95 13.71
CA PRO A 222 2.08 -11.80 13.75
C PRO A 222 3.46 -12.22 14.27
N TYR A 223 4.48 -11.43 13.93
CA TYR A 223 5.81 -11.63 14.50
C TYR A 223 5.79 -11.43 16.01
N ASN A 224 6.43 -12.34 16.74
CA ASN A 224 6.66 -12.17 18.18
C ASN A 224 8.00 -11.43 18.44
N LEU A 225 8.25 -11.05 19.70
CA LEU A 225 9.48 -10.34 20.06
C LEU A 225 10.75 -11.16 19.76
N LYS A 226 10.69 -12.50 19.90
CA LYS A 226 11.82 -13.41 19.62
C LYS A 226 12.24 -13.35 18.16
N TYR A 227 11.29 -13.22 17.23
CA TYR A 227 11.58 -12.99 15.81
C TYR A 227 12.50 -11.77 15.61
N TYR A 228 12.14 -10.64 16.22
CA TYR A 228 12.94 -9.41 16.09
C TYR A 228 14.32 -9.54 16.74
N ILE A 229 14.42 -10.15 17.92
CA ILE A 229 15.71 -10.42 18.55
C ILE A 229 16.61 -11.25 17.63
N ASN A 230 16.08 -12.34 17.07
CA ASN A 230 16.82 -13.21 16.17
C ASN A 230 17.19 -12.49 14.87
N CYS A 231 16.29 -11.71 14.30
CA CYS A 231 16.55 -10.94 13.08
C CYS A 231 17.70 -9.93 13.28
N VAL A 232 17.73 -9.19 14.39
CA VAL A 232 18.87 -8.30 14.70
C VAL A 232 20.17 -9.10 14.83
N LYS A 233 20.15 -10.23 15.55
CA LYS A 233 21.32 -11.10 15.71
C LYS A 233 21.85 -11.57 14.36
N GLU A 234 21.00 -12.09 13.49
CA GLU A 234 21.40 -12.55 12.16
C GLU A 234 21.94 -11.42 11.28
N LEU A 235 21.25 -10.27 11.22
CA LEU A 235 21.72 -9.10 10.47
C LEU A 235 23.09 -8.59 10.97
N SER A 236 23.36 -8.71 12.27
CA SER A 236 24.62 -8.28 12.87
C SER A 236 25.83 -9.14 12.47
N LYS A 237 25.62 -10.42 12.09
CA LYS A 237 26.67 -11.33 11.62
C LYS A 237 27.24 -10.90 10.26
N GLY A 238 26.41 -10.27 9.42
CA GLY A 238 26.82 -9.72 8.12
C GLY A 238 27.54 -8.38 8.24
N ASN A 239 27.41 -7.52 7.22
CA ASN A 239 27.88 -6.12 7.26
C ASN A 239 26.69 -5.14 7.20
N PRO A 240 25.96 -4.95 8.32
CA PRO A 240 24.75 -4.12 8.34
C PRO A 240 25.05 -2.64 8.02
N PHE A 241 26.27 -2.16 8.28
CA PHE A 241 26.69 -0.80 7.93
C PHE A 241 26.81 -0.61 6.41
N LYS A 242 27.47 -1.54 5.72
CA LYS A 242 27.60 -1.51 4.25
C LYS A 242 26.22 -1.56 3.60
N GLU A 243 25.36 -2.45 4.06
CA GLU A 243 24.00 -2.58 3.53
C GLU A 243 23.16 -1.31 3.75
N LEU A 244 23.23 -0.71 4.94
CA LEU A 244 22.59 0.56 5.24
C LEU A 244 23.10 1.69 4.32
N LYS A 245 24.42 1.74 4.08
CA LYS A 245 25.05 2.73 3.18
C LYS A 245 24.56 2.55 1.74
N GLU A 246 24.49 1.32 1.24
CA GLU A 246 24.01 1.02 -0.12
C GLU A 246 22.54 1.37 -0.29
N MET A 247 21.70 1.03 0.70
CA MET A 247 20.29 1.42 0.73
C MET A 247 20.11 2.94 0.69
N ASN A 248 20.89 3.67 1.49
CA ASN A 248 20.83 5.13 1.53
C ASN A 248 21.31 5.75 0.21
N LYS A 249 22.38 5.21 -0.40
CA LYS A 249 22.88 5.66 -1.71
C LYS A 249 21.83 5.48 -2.82
N LYS A 250 21.19 4.31 -2.92
CA LYS A 250 20.12 4.06 -3.90
C LYS A 250 18.95 5.05 -3.73
N THR A 251 18.56 5.31 -2.48
CA THR A 251 17.50 6.27 -2.15
C THR A 251 17.89 7.71 -2.51
N ALA A 252 19.14 8.09 -2.24
CA ALA A 252 19.65 9.43 -2.55
C ALA A 252 19.71 9.67 -4.06
N ASN A 253 20.17 8.69 -4.84
CA ASN A 253 20.22 8.78 -6.30
C ASN A 253 18.81 8.95 -6.88
N SER A 254 17.87 8.08 -6.52
CA SER A 254 16.48 8.19 -7.00
C SER A 254 15.86 9.56 -6.68
N ARG A 255 16.13 10.12 -5.50
CA ARG A 255 15.67 11.47 -5.14
C ARG A 255 16.35 12.57 -5.94
N LYS A 256 17.64 12.41 -6.25
CA LYS A 256 18.38 13.36 -7.10
C LYS A 256 17.80 13.36 -8.52
N ASP A 257 17.57 12.18 -9.08
CA ASP A 257 16.99 12.02 -10.42
C ASP A 257 15.58 12.61 -10.48
N TYR A 258 14.75 12.33 -9.47
CA TYR A 258 13.43 12.93 -9.34
C TYR A 258 13.49 14.45 -9.25
N LYS A 259 14.34 15.03 -8.37
CA LYS A 259 14.50 16.48 -8.27
C LYS A 259 14.99 17.12 -9.57
N ALA A 260 15.93 16.48 -10.25
CA ALA A 260 16.45 16.96 -11.53
C ALA A 260 15.38 16.95 -12.62
N PHE A 261 14.53 15.91 -12.66
CA PHE A 261 13.38 15.86 -13.56
C PHE A 261 12.37 16.96 -13.24
N ILE A 262 11.96 17.09 -11.96
CA ILE A 262 11.02 18.13 -11.53
C ILE A 262 11.52 19.53 -11.90
N GLY A 263 12.81 19.82 -11.67
CA GLY A 263 13.43 21.11 -12.03
C GLY A 263 13.40 21.42 -13.52
N ARG A 264 13.55 20.42 -14.40
CA ARG A 264 13.45 20.59 -15.86
C ARG A 264 11.99 20.76 -16.32
N SER A 265 11.07 20.13 -15.61
CA SER A 265 9.65 20.09 -15.96
C SER A 265 8.78 21.06 -15.14
N GLU A 266 9.37 22.08 -14.49
CA GLU A 266 8.63 23.03 -13.64
C GLU A 266 7.50 23.77 -14.38
N ARG A 267 7.64 23.92 -15.70
CA ARG A 267 6.60 24.49 -16.57
C ARG A 267 5.38 23.57 -16.75
N ASN A 268 5.51 22.28 -16.46
CA ASN A 268 4.47 21.25 -16.62
C ASN A 268 3.96 20.73 -15.27
N LYS A 269 3.41 21.64 -14.46
CA LYS A 269 2.89 21.34 -13.10
C LYS A 269 1.84 20.24 -13.09
N ASP A 270 1.06 20.12 -14.16
CA ASP A 270 0.01 19.09 -14.28
C ASP A 270 0.61 17.68 -14.36
N LEU A 271 1.57 17.44 -15.27
CA LEU A 271 2.30 16.17 -15.38
C LEU A 271 2.93 15.75 -14.05
N ILE A 272 3.56 16.71 -13.37
CA ILE A 272 4.16 16.48 -12.04
C ILE A 272 3.10 16.07 -11.02
N ASN A 273 1.95 16.75 -11.02
CA ASN A 273 0.86 16.45 -10.10
C ASN A 273 0.24 15.07 -10.37
N ILE A 274 0.00 14.71 -11.64
CA ILE A 274 -0.49 13.39 -12.04
C ILE A 274 0.49 12.30 -11.60
N GLY A 275 1.79 12.50 -11.84
CA GLY A 275 2.85 11.60 -11.38
C GLY A 275 2.85 11.42 -9.85
N ARG A 276 2.72 12.52 -9.10
CA ARG A 276 2.59 12.47 -7.64
C ARG A 276 1.38 11.65 -7.20
N ILE A 277 0.21 11.87 -7.81
CA ILE A 277 -1.01 11.12 -7.49
C ILE A 277 -0.82 9.63 -7.83
N LEU A 278 -0.22 9.31 -8.97
CA LEU A 278 0.08 7.94 -9.37
C LEU A 278 1.00 7.24 -8.36
N GLN A 279 2.08 7.89 -7.91
CA GLN A 279 2.96 7.32 -6.88
C GLN A 279 2.19 6.98 -5.59
N GLU A 280 1.20 7.79 -5.20
CA GLU A 280 0.37 7.48 -4.03
C GLU A 280 -0.55 6.27 -4.28
N TYR A 281 -1.10 6.11 -5.49
CA TYR A 281 -1.88 4.91 -5.83
C TYR A 281 -1.02 3.65 -5.95
N ILE A 282 0.21 3.77 -6.45
CA ILE A 282 1.20 2.68 -6.43
C ILE A 282 1.53 2.33 -4.97
N PHE A 283 1.67 3.31 -4.08
CA PHE A 283 1.89 3.07 -2.66
C PHE A 283 0.67 2.38 -2.00
N LEU A 284 -0.55 2.75 -2.40
CA LEU A 284 -1.79 2.12 -1.96
C LEU A 284 -1.91 0.64 -2.38
N ARG A 285 -1.11 0.15 -3.35
CA ARG A 285 -0.96 -1.30 -3.64
C ARG A 285 -0.72 -2.11 -2.38
N THR A 286 0.21 -1.63 -1.57
CA THR A 286 0.62 -2.30 -0.34
C THR A 286 -0.14 -1.73 0.86
N ALA A 287 -0.25 -0.40 0.95
CA ALA A 287 -0.79 0.24 2.15
C ALA A 287 -2.25 -0.12 2.44
N ARG A 288 -3.08 -0.41 1.43
CA ARG A 288 -4.47 -0.84 1.69
C ARG A 288 -4.53 -2.20 2.38
N GLY A 289 -3.70 -3.15 1.96
CA GLY A 289 -3.59 -4.47 2.56
C GLY A 289 -3.02 -4.36 3.97
N GLU A 290 -2.04 -3.49 4.17
CA GLU A 290 -1.51 -3.15 5.50
C GLU A 290 -2.61 -2.62 6.44
N TYR A 291 -3.51 -1.73 5.98
CA TYR A 291 -4.63 -1.27 6.80
C TYR A 291 -5.58 -2.40 7.20
N ILE A 292 -5.93 -3.26 6.26
CA ILE A 292 -6.82 -4.41 6.48
C ILE A 292 -6.18 -5.38 7.47
N VAL A 293 -4.98 -5.86 7.18
CA VAL A 293 -4.26 -6.86 7.99
C VAL A 293 -3.99 -6.33 9.38
N ARG A 294 -3.50 -5.09 9.51
CA ARG A 294 -3.28 -4.48 10.82
C ARG A 294 -4.58 -4.42 11.63
N ALA A 295 -5.68 -4.02 10.99
CA ALA A 295 -6.96 -3.95 11.67
C ALA A 295 -7.50 -5.34 12.06
N MET A 296 -7.26 -6.37 11.25
CA MET A 296 -7.67 -7.75 11.57
C MET A 296 -6.84 -8.34 12.71
N ILE A 297 -5.52 -8.19 12.70
CA ILE A 297 -4.66 -8.66 13.79
C ILE A 297 -4.98 -7.92 15.08
N SER A 298 -5.25 -6.61 15.00
CA SER A 298 -5.69 -5.85 16.17
C SER A 298 -7.07 -6.30 16.69
N ALA A 299 -7.93 -6.89 15.86
CA ALA A 299 -9.26 -7.34 16.27
C ALA A 299 -9.33 -8.82 16.69
N LYS A 300 -8.24 -9.59 16.53
CA LYS A 300 -8.12 -10.98 16.99
C LYS A 300 -7.95 -11.04 18.50
#